data_AF-A0A7V3RZ79-F1
#
_entry.id   AF-A0A7V3RZ79-F1
#
_cell.length_a   1.000
_cell.length_b   1.000
_cell.length_c   1.000
_cell.angle_alpha   90.00
_cell.angle_beta   90.00
_cell.angle_gamma   90.00
#
_symmetry.space_group_name_H-M   'P 1'
#
loop_
_entity.id
_entity.type
_entity.pdbx_description
1 polymer ?
#
loop_
_entity_poly.entity_id
_entity_poly.type
_entity_poly.pdbx_seq_one_letter_code
_entity_poly.pdbx_strand_id
1 'polypeptide(L)' 'MKISGGYFWKILVVDLSTGKTEAREFSEEFALKYIGGRGFGAKILFDLLKQH' A
#
# COMPACT_ATOMS: atom_id res chain seq x y z
N MET A 1 5.19 19.46 3.96
CA MET A 1 6.00 18.86 5.04
C MET A 1 6.53 17.54 4.50
N LYS A 2 7.80 17.19 4.76
CA LYS A 2 8.38 15.91 4.36
C LYS A 2 8.36 14.95 5.55
N ILE A 3 7.74 13.79 5.42
CA ILE A 3 7.72 12.76 6.47
C ILE A 3 9.16 12.29 6.73
N SER A 4 9.60 12.37 7.98
CA SER A 4 10.97 12.05 8.39
C SER A 4 11.18 10.59 8.81
N GLY A 5 10.11 9.82 9.04
CA GLY A 5 10.20 8.41 9.45
C GLY A 5 8.84 7.73 9.64
N GLY A 6 8.85 6.46 10.07
CA GLY A 6 7.64 5.66 10.37
C GLY A 6 7.13 4.79 9.22
N TYR A 7 7.60 5.02 7.99
CA TYR A 7 7.25 4.21 6.81
C TYR A 7 8.49 3.63 6.14
N PHE A 8 8.37 2.40 5.68
CA PHE A 8 9.38 1.74 4.85
C PHE A 8 9.26 2.07 3.35
N TRP A 9 8.25 2.86 2.97
CA TRP A 9 7.95 3.27 1.59
C TRP A 9 7.73 2.10 0.60
N LYS A 10 7.45 0.91 1.13
CA LYS A 10 7.24 -0.31 0.35
C LYS A 10 6.09 -1.13 0.92
N ILE A 11 5.36 -1.78 0.01
CA ILE A 11 4.34 -2.78 0.28
C ILE A 11 4.73 -4.03 -0.49
N LEU A 12 4.88 -5.16 0.20
CA LEU A 12 5.08 -6.45 -0.46
C LEU A 12 3.73 -6.97 -0.96
N VAL A 13 3.66 -7.24 -2.26
CA VAL A 13 2.53 -7.92 -2.90
C VAL A 13 2.96 -9.32 -3.28
N VAL A 14 2.18 -10.32 -2.88
CA VAL A 14 2.46 -11.73 -3.15
C VAL A 14 1.29 -12.30 -3.93
N ASP A 15 1.54 -12.79 -5.14
CA ASP A 15 0.59 -13.61 -5.87
C ASP A 15 0.81 -15.08 -5.50
N LEU A 16 -0.13 -15.64 -4.74
CA LEU A 16 -0.06 -17.01 -4.26
C LEU A 16 -0.31 -18.05 -5.36
N SER A 17 -0.90 -17.66 -6.50
CA SER A 17 -1.16 -18.57 -7.62
C SER A 17 0.12 -18.84 -8.42
N THR A 18 0.98 -17.82 -8.54
CA THR A 18 2.23 -17.90 -9.33
C THR A 18 3.49 -17.95 -8.47
N GLY A 19 3.38 -17.67 -7.17
CA GLY A 19 4.51 -17.52 -6.25
C GLY A 19 5.34 -16.24 -6.48
N LYS A 20 4.87 -15.32 -7.34
CA LYS A 20 5.60 -14.07 -7.64
C LYS A 20 5.42 -13.06 -6.53
N THR A 21 6.49 -12.30 -6.27
CA THR A 21 6.51 -11.21 -5.30
C THR A 21 6.91 -9.90 -5.95
N GLU A 22 6.26 -8.81 -5.58
CA GLU A 22 6.54 -7.46 -6.04
C GLU A 22 6.64 -6.51 -4.84
N ALA A 23 7.68 -5.69 -4.79
CA ALA A 23 7.77 -4.60 -3.82
C ALA A 23 7.23 -3.31 -4.47
N ARG A 24 6.03 -2.89 -4.07
CA ARG A 24 5.40 -1.66 -4.58
C ARG A 24 5.74 -0.48 -3.70
N GLU A 25 6.16 0.61 -4.32
CA GLU A 25 6.34 1.89 -3.64
C GLU A 25 5.01 2.64 -3.50
N PHE A 26 4.92 3.53 -2.51
CA PHE A 26 3.77 4.41 -2.34
C PHE A 26 4.24 5.83 -2.04
N SER A 27 3.40 6.81 -2.38
CA SER A 27 3.75 8.22 -2.27
C SER A 27 3.51 8.76 -0.86
N GLU A 28 4.11 9.92 -0.58
CA GLU A 28 3.89 10.65 0.68
C GLU A 28 2.43 11.09 0.82
N GLU A 29 1.76 11.47 -0.27
CA GLU A 29 0.34 11.83 -0.28
C GLU A 29 -0.53 10.64 0.13
N PHE A 30 -0.18 9.42 -0.32
CA PHE A 30 -0.87 8.21 0.11
C PHE A 30 -0.69 7.97 1.61
N ALA A 31 0.55 8.10 2.10
CA ALA A 31 0.87 7.94 3.51
C ALA A 31 0.11 8.96 4.38
N LEU A 32 0.08 10.24 3.99
CA LEU A 32 -0.64 11.29 4.72
C LEU A 32 -2.16 11.09 4.70
N LYS A 33 -2.71 10.61 3.58
CA LYS A 33 -4.15 10.43 3.43
C LYS A 33 -4.70 9.22 4.18
N TYR A 34 -3.91 8.14 4.25
CA TYR A 34 -4.40 6.85 4.74
C TYR A 34 -3.66 6.33 5.97
N ILE A 35 -2.56 6.97 6.39
CA ILE A 35 -1.78 6.78 7.64
C ILE A 35 -1.13 5.40 7.85
N GLY A 36 -1.75 4.31 7.42
CA GLY A 36 -1.22 2.95 7.61
C GLY A 36 -2.29 2.00 8.13
N GLY A 37 -1.87 0.78 8.47
CA GLY A 37 -2.70 -0.25 9.07
C GLY A 37 -4.08 -0.36 8.39
N ARG A 38 -5.13 -0.03 9.15
CA ARG A 38 -6.52 -0.08 8.69
C ARG A 38 -6.82 0.84 7.51
N GLY A 39 -6.24 2.05 7.47
CA GLY A 39 -6.48 3.00 6.38
C GLY A 39 -5.86 2.55 5.06
N PHE A 40 -4.64 2.00 5.12
CA PHE A 40 -4.01 1.37 3.95
C PHE A 40 -4.82 0.16 3.49
N GLY A 41 -5.18 -0.73 4.42
CA GLY A 41 -5.98 -1.91 4.11
C GLY A 41 -7.30 -1.58 3.40
N ALA A 42 -8.07 -0.62 3.92
CA ALA A 42 -9.34 -0.21 3.32
C ALA A 42 -9.16 0.39 1.91
N LYS A 43 -8.15 1.25 1.70
CA LYS A 43 -7.89 1.86 0.40
C LYS A 43 -7.40 0.84 -0.64
N ILE A 44 -6.45 -0.01 -0.26
CA ILE A 44 -5.93 -1.07 -1.14
C ILE A 44 -7.05 -2.02 -1.54
N LEU A 45 -7.88 -2.43 -0.58
CA LEU A 45 -9.04 -3.29 -0.85
C LEU A 45 -10.01 -2.62 -1.81
N PHE A 46 -10.37 -1.36 -1.57
CA PHE A 46 -11.27 -0.61 -2.45
C PHE A 46 -10.73 -0.54 -3.88
N ASP A 47 -9.44 -0.23 -4.07
CA ASP A 47 -8.86 -0.11 -5.41
C ASP A 47 -8.80 -1.45 -6.15
N LEU A 48 -8.47 -2.54 -5.46
CA LEU A 48 -8.37 -3.87 -6.06
C LEU A 48 -9.75 -4.47 -6.37
N LEU A 49 -10.77 -4.17 -5.57
CA LEU A 49 -12.12 -4.74 -5.75
C LEU A 49 -13.04 -3.90 -6.63
N LYS A 50 -12.75 -2.61 -6.88
CA LYS A 50 -13.59 -1.74 -7.72
C LYS A 50 -13.73 -2.20 -9.17
N GLN A 51 -12.94 -3.17 -9.61
CA GLN A 51 -12.98 -3.72 -10.97
C GLN A 51 -13.97 -4.89 -11.15
N HIS A 52 -14.81 -5.19 -10.16
CA HIS A 52 -15.91 -6.16 -10.23
C HIS A 52 -17.24 -5.47 -9.96
#